data_AF-M5G5R3-F1
#
_entry.id   AF-M5G5R3-F1
#
_cell.length_a   1.000
_cell.length_b   1.000
_cell.length_c   1.000
_cell.angle_alpha   90.00
_cell.angle_beta   90.00
_cell.angle_gamma   90.00
#
_symmetry.space_group_name_H-M   'P 1'
#
loop_
_entity.id
_entity.type
_entity.pdbx_description
1 polymer ?
#
loop_
_entity_poly.entity_id
_entity_poly.type
_entity_poly.pdbx_seq_one_letter_code
_entity_poly.pdbx_strand_id
1 'polypeptide(L)'
;MTPTQITRRALQAHAAPLGEEATRLGLRHLLDIDLGDNRQIIPRALPIWERPAPLLKQSIPTRVKEILRADRKSASIPPIDGLPFHKFFMHDEWIKALAEVLDGIRPRLLELAAGCHEYCSLDEFDMFRTPFPLETLIISGAIELETSIQSTLLPRITTLYLNYCSGLRFPTLPSPLKLRRLIMVENNVMDMICWMAEETHMLEELEELVLTGTNGCDLASCFDWQQYLDSFQKMPRLRMLQLSHRILSYFEEATLNGLPVVLPQTHLGPA
;
A
#
# COMPACT_ATOMS: atom_id res chain seq x y z
N MET A 1 -0.47 24.33 10.17
CA MET A 1 0.84 23.67 9.99
C MET A 1 1.46 24.15 8.70
N THR A 2 2.78 24.31 8.63
CA THR A 2 3.44 24.68 7.35
C THR A 2 3.64 23.43 6.49
N PRO A 3 3.63 23.54 5.14
CA PRO A 3 3.91 22.42 4.23
C PRO A 3 5.22 21.68 4.58
N THR A 4 6.23 22.43 5.02
CA THR A 4 7.53 21.88 5.45
C THR A 4 7.44 21.04 6.74
N GLN A 5 6.54 21.37 7.66
CA GLN A 5 6.30 20.56 8.87
C GLN A 5 5.53 19.27 8.57
N ILE A 6 4.70 19.31 7.52
CA ILE A 6 3.95 18.15 7.01
C ILE A 6 4.92 17.18 6.32
N THR A 7 5.75 17.67 5.39
CA THR A 7 6.79 16.86 4.72
C THR A 7 7.77 16.25 5.73
N ARG A 8 8.17 17.01 6.76
CA ARG A 8 9.08 16.52 7.80
C ARG A 8 8.44 15.46 8.71
N ARG A 9 7.13 15.52 8.96
CA ARG A 9 6.41 14.48 9.70
C ARG A 9 6.18 13.23 8.85
N ALA A 10 5.83 13.37 7.57
CA ALA A 10 5.74 12.23 6.63
C ALA A 10 7.09 11.49 6.50
N LEU A 11 8.21 12.20 6.64
CA LEU A 11 9.56 11.61 6.64
C LEU A 11 10.05 11.10 8.02
N GLN A 12 9.40 11.47 9.14
CA GLN A 12 9.87 11.16 10.51
C GLN A 12 8.91 10.28 11.34
N ALA A 13 7.62 10.24 11.02
CA ALA A 13 6.72 9.22 11.52
C ALA A 13 6.95 7.91 10.72
N HIS A 14 6.61 6.77 11.30
CA HIS A 14 6.67 5.42 10.72
C HIS A 14 7.96 4.64 10.99
N ALA A 15 7.85 3.68 11.91
CA ALA A 15 8.43 2.36 11.68
C ALA A 15 8.03 1.95 10.27
N ALA A 16 9.00 1.62 9.42
CA ALA A 16 8.73 1.36 8.00
C ALA A 16 7.67 0.26 7.88
N PRO A 17 6.49 0.53 7.30
CA PRO A 17 5.39 -0.45 7.23
C PRO A 17 5.82 -1.74 6.53
N LEU A 18 6.78 -1.61 5.61
CA LEU A 18 7.50 -2.71 4.98
C LEU A 18 8.09 -3.71 5.97
N GLY A 19 8.76 -3.25 7.03
CA GLY A 19 9.48 -4.13 7.95
C GLY A 19 8.54 -5.02 8.77
N GLU A 20 7.43 -4.45 9.24
CA GLU A 20 6.40 -5.18 9.99
C GLU A 20 5.68 -6.18 9.10
N GLU A 21 5.24 -5.76 7.91
CA GLU A 21 4.53 -6.63 6.97
C GLU A 21 5.45 -7.71 6.37
N ALA A 22 6.70 -7.39 6.05
CA ALA A 22 7.68 -8.38 5.61
C ALA A 22 7.93 -9.44 6.69
N THR A 23 8.06 -9.01 7.96
CA THR A 23 8.20 -9.93 9.09
C THR A 23 6.98 -10.84 9.24
N ARG A 24 5.77 -10.26 9.17
CA ARG A 24 4.49 -11.01 9.26
C ARG A 24 4.37 -12.08 8.18
N LEU A 25 4.78 -11.75 6.96
CA LEU A 25 4.75 -12.68 5.82
C LEU A 25 5.93 -13.68 5.83
N GLY A 26 6.89 -13.53 6.74
CA GLY A 26 8.09 -14.36 6.80
C GLY A 26 9.03 -14.15 5.61
N LEU A 27 9.03 -12.95 5.03
CA LEU A 27 9.84 -12.61 3.87
C LEU A 27 11.32 -12.59 4.22
N ARG A 28 12.15 -13.04 3.27
CA ARG A 28 13.60 -13.18 3.48
C ARG A 28 14.42 -12.38 2.49
N HIS A 29 13.85 -11.99 1.35
CA HIS A 29 14.62 -11.38 0.28
C HIS A 29 13.85 -10.26 -0.42
N LEU A 30 14.22 -9.03 -0.05
CA LEU A 30 13.64 -7.83 -0.61
C LEU A 30 14.56 -7.26 -1.69
N LEU A 31 14.00 -6.91 -2.84
CA LEU A 31 14.70 -6.13 -3.86
C LEU A 31 14.29 -4.67 -3.73
N ASP A 32 15.13 -3.88 -3.06
CA ASP A 32 14.87 -2.46 -2.82
C ASP A 32 15.25 -1.61 -4.05
N ILE A 33 14.30 -0.85 -4.60
CA ILE A 33 14.45 -0.06 -5.81
C ILE A 33 14.17 1.42 -5.50
N ASP A 34 15.22 2.24 -5.40
CA ASP A 34 15.11 3.71 -5.31
C ASP A 34 15.21 4.34 -6.70
N LEU A 35 14.18 5.11 -7.05
CA LEU A 35 14.01 5.73 -8.36
C LEU A 35 14.42 7.19 -8.39
N GLY A 36 14.71 7.81 -7.23
CA GLY A 36 14.90 9.26 -7.13
C GLY A 36 16.28 9.81 -7.39
N ASP A 37 17.23 8.97 -7.79
CA ASP A 37 18.52 9.40 -8.29
C ASP A 37 19.12 8.18 -9.01
N ASN A 38 19.41 8.27 -10.31
CA ASN A 38 20.03 7.19 -11.10
C ASN A 38 21.36 6.67 -10.49
N ARG A 39 21.84 7.29 -9.41
CA ARG A 39 23.07 6.99 -8.70
C ARG A 39 22.92 6.01 -7.53
N GLN A 40 21.73 5.72 -6.99
CA GLN A 40 21.64 4.97 -5.72
C GLN A 40 20.48 3.97 -5.60
N ILE A 41 20.55 2.81 -6.25
CA ILE A 41 19.88 1.59 -5.74
C ILE A 41 20.77 0.99 -4.66
N ILE A 42 20.31 0.93 -3.41
CA ILE A 42 21.02 0.34 -2.26
C ILE A 42 20.35 -1.00 -1.91
N PRO A 43 20.97 -2.15 -2.19
CA PRO A 43 20.52 -3.41 -1.62
C PRO A 43 20.67 -3.34 -0.10
N ARG A 44 19.57 -3.32 0.64
CA ARG A 44 19.62 -3.48 2.11
C ARG A 44 19.77 -4.95 2.46
N ALA A 45 21.03 -5.42 2.46
CA ALA A 45 21.44 -6.62 3.17
C ALA A 45 22.46 -6.22 4.25
N LEU A 46 22.12 -6.45 5.53
CA LEU A 46 23.14 -6.66 6.55
C LEU A 46 23.73 -8.07 6.31
N PRO A 47 25.03 -8.37 6.43
CA PRO A 47 26.25 -7.55 6.49
C PRO A 47 27.11 -7.61 5.20
N ILE A 48 27.93 -6.57 5.02
CA ILE A 48 29.14 -6.39 4.17
C ILE A 48 29.42 -7.52 3.15
N TRP A 49 28.94 -7.35 1.91
CA TRP A 49 29.57 -7.94 0.73
C TRP A 49 30.12 -6.78 -0.12
N GLU A 50 31.40 -6.88 -0.47
CA GLU A 50 32.15 -5.84 -1.18
C GLU A 50 31.49 -5.45 -2.51
N ARG A 51 31.32 -4.15 -2.72
CA ARG A 51 30.68 -3.59 -3.92
C ARG A 51 31.65 -3.63 -5.13
N PRO A 52 31.24 -4.14 -6.30
CA PRO A 52 31.94 -3.88 -7.56
C PRO A 52 31.69 -2.44 -8.01
N ALA A 53 32.76 -1.70 -8.27
CA ALA A 53 32.75 -0.26 -8.58
C ALA A 53 32.18 0.22 -9.96
N PRO A 54 31.81 -0.60 -10.98
CA PRO A 54 31.41 -0.03 -12.28
C PRO A 54 29.89 0.22 -12.47
N LEU A 55 29.02 -0.10 -11.51
CA LEU A 55 27.55 -0.06 -11.70
C LEU A 55 26.90 1.34 -11.70
N LEU A 56 27.67 2.40 -11.43
CA LEU A 56 27.17 3.77 -11.25
C LEU A 56 26.76 4.49 -12.56
N LYS A 57 27.02 3.91 -13.74
CA LYS A 57 26.63 4.49 -15.04
C LYS A 57 25.49 3.75 -15.75
N GLN A 58 25.00 2.66 -15.19
CA GLN A 58 23.96 1.85 -15.81
C GLN A 58 22.56 2.34 -15.43
N SER A 59 21.61 2.24 -16.37
CA SER A 59 20.20 2.50 -16.09
C SER A 59 19.65 1.53 -15.02
N ILE A 60 18.65 1.97 -14.26
CA ILE A 60 17.98 1.15 -13.23
C ILE A 60 17.54 -0.22 -13.77
N PRO A 61 16.85 -0.34 -14.93
CA PRO A 61 16.47 -1.64 -15.49
C PRO A 61 17.66 -2.56 -15.75
N THR A 62 18.79 -2.01 -16.20
CA THR A 62 20.00 -2.81 -16.48
C THR A 62 20.57 -3.40 -15.18
N ARG A 63 20.66 -2.58 -14.13
CA ARG A 63 21.16 -3.01 -12.81
C ARG A 63 20.27 -4.07 -12.20
N VAL A 64 18.95 -3.88 -12.25
CA VAL A 64 17.97 -4.88 -11.77
C VAL A 64 18.12 -6.19 -12.56
N LYS A 65 18.25 -6.12 -13.88
CA LYS A 65 18.45 -7.30 -14.73
C LYS A 65 19.71 -8.08 -14.37
N GLU A 66 20.80 -7.39 -14.02
CA GLU A 66 22.04 -8.03 -13.56
C GLU A 66 21.86 -8.70 -12.20
N ILE A 67 21.18 -8.05 -11.24
CA ILE A 67 20.85 -8.64 -9.94
C ILE A 67 20.02 -9.91 -10.12
N LEU A 68 18.94 -9.86 -10.91
CA LEU A 68 18.08 -11.02 -11.17
C LEU A 68 18.83 -12.15 -11.90
N ARG A 69 19.79 -11.83 -12.78
CA ARG A 69 20.64 -12.83 -13.44
C ARG A 69 21.62 -13.49 -12.48
N ALA A 70 22.18 -12.73 -11.54
CA ALA A 70 23.07 -13.27 -10.51
C ALA A 70 22.29 -14.19 -9.56
N ASP A 71 21.08 -13.76 -9.16
CA ASP A 71 20.15 -14.51 -8.31
C ASP A 71 19.82 -15.88 -8.93
N ARG A 72 19.39 -15.91 -10.20
CA ARG A 72 19.05 -17.15 -10.92
C ARG A 72 20.20 -18.15 -11.06
N LYS A 73 21.46 -17.69 -11.01
CA LYS A 73 22.64 -18.56 -11.13
C LYS A 73 23.05 -19.18 -9.79
N SER A 74 22.58 -18.64 -8.68
CA SER A 74 22.97 -19.08 -7.35
C SER A 74 21.83 -19.85 -6.70
N ALA A 75 21.93 -21.18 -6.64
CA ALA A 75 20.94 -22.02 -5.96
C ALA A 75 20.81 -21.74 -4.44
N SER A 76 21.72 -20.94 -3.87
CA SER A 76 21.73 -20.57 -2.45
C SER A 76 20.93 -19.31 -2.12
N ILE A 77 20.50 -18.51 -3.11
CA ILE A 77 19.80 -17.26 -2.84
C ILE A 77 18.28 -17.53 -2.87
N PRO A 78 17.53 -17.17 -1.81
CA PRO A 78 16.08 -17.32 -1.79
C PRO A 78 15.41 -16.42 -2.84
N PRO A 79 14.23 -16.80 -3.37
CA PRO A 79 13.53 -15.98 -4.35
C PRO A 79 13.14 -14.62 -3.75
N ILE A 80 13.18 -13.58 -4.57
CA ILE A 80 12.72 -12.23 -4.18
C ILE A 80 11.22 -12.29 -3.88
N ASP A 81 10.88 -11.99 -2.63
CA ASP A 81 9.54 -12.14 -2.08
C ASP A 81 8.91 -10.81 -1.63
N GLY A 82 9.67 -9.71 -1.66
CA GLY A 82 9.14 -8.36 -1.55
C GLY A 82 9.87 -7.33 -2.42
N LEU A 83 9.15 -6.30 -2.83
CA LEU A 83 9.58 -5.34 -3.83
C LEU A 83 9.14 -3.90 -3.45
N PRO A 84 9.93 -3.15 -2.69
CA PRO A 84 9.66 -1.75 -2.45
C PRO A 84 10.23 -0.86 -3.57
N PHE A 85 9.39 0.07 -4.04
CA PHE A 85 9.75 1.16 -4.94
C PHE A 85 9.68 2.49 -4.21
N HIS A 86 10.82 3.18 -4.12
CA HIS A 86 10.88 4.53 -3.55
C HIS A 86 10.85 5.58 -4.64
N LYS A 87 10.07 6.63 -4.40
CA LYS A 87 9.84 7.74 -5.33
C LYS A 87 9.31 7.22 -6.65
N PHE A 88 8.31 6.35 -6.55
CA PHE A 88 7.55 5.86 -7.68
C PHE A 88 6.59 6.96 -8.12
N PHE A 89 6.99 7.75 -9.12
CA PHE A 89 6.13 8.75 -9.75
C PHE A 89 5.92 8.37 -11.22
N MET A 90 4.70 8.58 -11.72
CA MET A 90 4.38 8.35 -13.11
C MET A 90 5.23 9.26 -14.00
N HIS A 91 5.51 8.79 -15.23
CA HIS A 91 5.92 9.55 -16.43
C HIS A 91 7.19 9.08 -17.15
N ASP A 92 7.86 8.03 -16.70
CA ASP A 92 9.10 7.65 -17.36
C ASP A 92 9.01 6.37 -18.20
N GLU A 93 9.47 6.45 -19.46
CA GLU A 93 9.61 5.32 -20.39
C GLU A 93 10.40 4.14 -19.79
N TRP A 94 11.28 4.40 -18.82
CA TRP A 94 12.07 3.36 -18.17
C TRP A 94 11.25 2.48 -17.21
N ILE A 95 10.05 2.90 -16.77
CA ILE A 95 9.17 2.06 -15.94
C ILE A 95 8.72 0.83 -16.74
N LYS A 96 8.40 0.99 -18.03
CA LYS A 96 8.07 -0.15 -18.91
C LYS A 96 9.24 -1.11 -19.06
N ALA A 97 10.45 -0.57 -19.26
CA ALA A 97 11.65 -1.40 -19.35
C ALA A 97 11.96 -2.11 -18.01
N LEU A 98 11.70 -1.46 -16.88
CA LEU A 98 11.85 -2.06 -15.56
C LEU A 98 10.81 -3.17 -15.33
N ALA A 99 9.55 -2.91 -15.70
CA ALA A 99 8.46 -3.86 -15.68
C ALA A 99 8.83 -5.14 -16.47
N GLU A 100 9.33 -5.01 -17.70
CA GLU A 100 9.80 -6.16 -18.50
C GLU A 100 10.92 -6.96 -17.81
N VAL A 101 11.82 -6.28 -17.11
CA VAL A 101 12.92 -6.92 -16.37
C VAL A 101 12.40 -7.68 -15.15
N LEU A 102 11.37 -7.16 -14.50
CA LEU A 102 10.75 -7.79 -13.33
C LEU A 102 9.82 -8.94 -13.73
N ASP A 103 9.34 -9.06 -14.97
CA ASP A 103 8.46 -10.17 -15.35
C ASP A 103 9.06 -11.55 -15.01
N GLY A 104 8.25 -12.35 -14.32
CA GLY A 104 8.63 -13.67 -13.78
C GLY A 104 9.15 -13.65 -12.34
N ILE A 105 9.40 -12.50 -11.71
CA ILE A 105 9.53 -12.46 -10.24
C ILE A 105 8.17 -12.69 -9.58
N ARG A 106 8.18 -13.16 -8.32
CA ARG A 106 6.97 -13.58 -7.62
C ARG A 106 6.87 -12.98 -6.21
N PRO A 107 6.92 -11.64 -6.07
CA PRO A 107 6.80 -10.98 -4.78
C PRO A 107 5.42 -11.22 -4.18
N ARG A 108 5.40 -11.42 -2.86
CA ARG A 108 4.19 -11.49 -2.04
C ARG A 108 3.87 -10.12 -1.41
N LEU A 109 4.85 -9.22 -1.38
CA LEU A 109 4.70 -7.83 -0.91
C LEU A 109 5.21 -6.85 -1.98
N LEU A 110 4.41 -5.82 -2.26
CA LEU A 110 4.74 -4.70 -3.13
C LEU A 110 4.53 -3.42 -2.32
N GLU A 111 5.55 -2.57 -2.26
CA GLU A 111 5.43 -1.23 -1.68
C GLU A 111 5.69 -0.19 -2.77
N LEU A 112 4.77 0.76 -2.90
CA LEU A 112 4.84 1.89 -3.81
C LEU A 112 4.85 3.16 -2.96
N ALA A 113 6.05 3.68 -2.71
CA ALA A 113 6.22 4.96 -2.04
C ALA A 113 6.30 6.07 -3.09
N ALA A 114 5.14 6.70 -3.33
CA ALA A 114 5.03 7.90 -4.13
C ALA A 114 5.54 9.12 -3.34
N GLY A 115 5.89 10.18 -4.05
CA GLY A 115 6.19 11.48 -3.43
C GLY A 115 4.93 12.17 -2.91
N CYS A 116 5.10 13.20 -2.08
CA CYS A 116 3.99 14.04 -1.64
C CYS A 116 3.34 14.73 -2.84
N HIS A 117 2.03 14.56 -3.02
CA HIS A 117 1.29 15.08 -4.18
C HIS A 117 1.57 14.38 -5.52
N GLU A 118 2.06 13.14 -5.48
CA GLU A 118 2.34 12.36 -6.68
C GLU A 118 1.23 11.33 -6.99
N TYR A 119 1.17 10.95 -8.25
CA TYR A 119 0.31 9.89 -8.78
C TYR A 119 1.01 8.54 -8.68
N CYS A 120 0.24 7.51 -8.33
CA CYS A 120 0.71 6.13 -8.34
C CYS A 120 -0.09 5.33 -9.36
N SER A 121 0.57 4.49 -10.16
CA SER A 121 -0.12 3.57 -11.07
C SER A 121 0.20 2.12 -10.76
N LEU A 122 -0.81 1.27 -10.98
CA LEU A 122 -0.67 -0.18 -10.96
C LEU A 122 -0.68 -0.79 -12.35
N ASP A 123 -1.00 -0.01 -13.39
CA ASP A 123 -1.22 -0.52 -14.74
C ASP A 123 0.05 -1.11 -15.36
N GLU A 124 1.24 -0.63 -14.97
CA GLU A 124 2.51 -1.16 -15.48
C GLU A 124 2.76 -2.60 -15.05
N PHE A 125 2.17 -3.03 -13.93
CA PHE A 125 2.29 -4.40 -13.43
C PHE A 125 1.27 -5.34 -14.09
N ASP A 126 0.17 -4.82 -14.62
CA ASP A 126 -0.82 -5.61 -15.36
C ASP A 126 -0.31 -6.04 -16.75
N MET A 127 0.80 -5.47 -17.21
CA MET A 127 1.49 -5.87 -18.44
C MET A 127 2.29 -7.19 -18.29
N PHE A 128 2.46 -7.73 -17.08
CA PHE A 128 3.28 -8.91 -16.86
C PHE A 128 2.66 -10.18 -17.43
N ARG A 129 3.48 -11.00 -18.09
CA ARG A 129 3.06 -12.34 -18.51
C ARG A 129 2.84 -13.25 -17.31
N THR A 130 3.60 -13.03 -16.24
CA THR A 130 3.45 -13.74 -14.96
C THR A 130 2.97 -12.75 -13.89
N PRO A 131 1.65 -12.66 -13.62
CA PRO A 131 1.14 -11.74 -12.62
C PRO A 131 1.71 -12.05 -11.24
N PHE A 132 1.99 -11.01 -10.46
CA PHE A 132 2.48 -11.18 -9.10
C PHE A 132 1.47 -11.96 -8.24
N PRO A 133 1.93 -12.91 -7.41
CA PRO A 133 1.09 -13.57 -6.40
C PRO A 133 0.96 -12.68 -5.16
N LEU A 134 0.60 -11.42 -5.36
CA LEU A 134 0.66 -10.39 -4.34
C LEU A 134 -0.32 -10.67 -3.20
N GLU A 135 0.18 -10.66 -1.97
CA GLU A 135 -0.62 -10.82 -0.74
C GLU A 135 -0.82 -9.49 -0.01
N THR A 136 0.19 -8.62 -0.06
CA THR A 136 0.21 -7.31 0.61
C THR A 136 0.63 -6.20 -0.35
N LEU A 137 -0.20 -5.17 -0.44
CA LEU A 137 0.09 -3.94 -1.17
C LEU A 137 0.23 -2.79 -0.17
N ILE A 138 1.34 -2.07 -0.24
CA ILE A 138 1.59 -0.85 0.54
C ILE A 138 1.66 0.30 -0.44
N ILE A 139 0.85 1.34 -0.24
CA ILE A 139 0.92 2.59 -1.00
C ILE A 139 1.19 3.71 0.00
N SER A 140 2.22 4.52 -0.28
CA SER A 140 2.57 5.66 0.55
C SER A 140 2.62 6.95 -0.25
N GLY A 141 2.13 8.06 0.31
CA GLY A 141 2.31 9.42 -0.22
C GLY A 141 1.46 9.79 -1.45
N ALA A 142 0.75 8.83 -2.05
CA ALA A 142 -0.01 9.05 -3.28
C ALA A 142 -1.28 9.89 -3.05
N ILE A 143 -1.58 10.79 -3.99
CA ILE A 143 -2.83 11.59 -4.00
C ILE A 143 -3.90 11.06 -4.94
N GLU A 144 -3.50 10.17 -5.84
CA GLU A 144 -4.38 9.52 -6.81
C GLU A 144 -3.77 8.16 -7.19
N LEU A 145 -4.65 7.22 -7.51
CA LEU A 145 -4.29 5.88 -7.96
C LEU A 145 -4.85 5.66 -9.36
N GLU A 146 -3.97 5.50 -10.34
CA GLU A 146 -4.34 5.01 -11.67
C GLU A 146 -4.31 3.49 -11.64
N THR A 147 -5.47 2.87 -11.88
CA THR A 147 -5.55 1.42 -12.01
C THR A 147 -6.75 1.02 -12.84
N SER A 148 -6.53 0.08 -13.76
CA SER A 148 -7.53 -0.44 -14.66
C SER A 148 -8.56 -1.33 -13.96
N ILE A 149 -9.81 -1.29 -14.44
CA ILE A 149 -10.87 -2.24 -14.07
C ILE A 149 -10.49 -3.70 -14.39
N GLN A 150 -9.50 -3.90 -15.26
CA GLN A 150 -8.97 -5.21 -15.65
C GLN A 150 -7.80 -5.65 -14.77
N SER A 151 -7.48 -4.90 -13.70
CA SER A 151 -6.31 -5.19 -12.90
C SER A 151 -6.36 -6.58 -12.29
N THR A 152 -5.26 -7.31 -12.47
CA THR A 152 -5.11 -8.68 -11.98
C THR A 152 -4.49 -8.72 -10.58
N LEU A 153 -3.92 -7.60 -10.12
CA LEU A 153 -3.27 -7.47 -8.83
C LEU A 153 -4.27 -7.33 -7.68
N LEU A 154 -5.15 -6.34 -7.77
CA LEU A 154 -6.06 -5.95 -6.68
C LEU A 154 -7.00 -7.08 -6.21
N PRO A 155 -7.55 -7.95 -7.07
CA PRO A 155 -8.42 -9.04 -6.60
C PRO A 155 -7.72 -10.08 -5.70
N ARG A 156 -6.38 -10.10 -5.68
CA ARG A 156 -5.59 -11.12 -4.97
C ARG A 156 -5.10 -10.68 -3.60
N ILE A 157 -4.97 -9.37 -3.37
CA ILE A 157 -4.39 -8.85 -2.14
C ILE A 157 -5.30 -9.18 -0.95
N THR A 158 -4.68 -9.51 0.17
CA THR A 158 -5.35 -9.78 1.44
C THR A 158 -5.13 -8.65 2.44
N THR A 159 -4.04 -7.89 2.27
CA THR A 159 -3.69 -6.74 3.08
C THR A 159 -3.44 -5.54 2.19
N LEU A 160 -4.11 -4.43 2.51
CA LEU A 160 -3.86 -3.12 1.92
C LEU A 160 -3.39 -2.18 3.03
N TYR A 161 -2.20 -1.61 2.86
CA TYR A 161 -1.64 -0.60 3.75
C TYR A 161 -1.56 0.72 3.01
N LEU A 162 -2.23 1.75 3.52
CA LEU A 162 -2.22 3.10 2.97
C LEU A 162 -1.58 4.04 3.98
N ASN A 163 -0.52 4.73 3.55
CA ASN A 163 0.24 5.62 4.42
C ASN A 163 0.34 7.02 3.83
N TYR A 164 -0.21 8.01 4.51
CA TYR A 164 -0.13 9.38 4.06
C TYR A 164 -0.70 9.56 2.64
N CYS A 165 -1.72 8.78 2.29
CA CYS A 165 -2.43 8.93 1.02
C CYS A 165 -3.62 9.86 1.18
N SER A 166 -3.97 10.55 0.11
CA SER A 166 -5.21 11.29 0.02
C SER A 166 -5.93 10.93 -1.25
N GLY A 167 -7.26 10.88 -1.28
CA GLY A 167 -7.97 10.88 -2.57
C GLY A 167 -7.85 9.60 -3.41
N LEU A 168 -7.28 8.50 -2.91
CA LEU A 168 -7.18 7.28 -3.71
C LEU A 168 -8.58 6.71 -3.95
N ARG A 169 -8.92 6.52 -5.22
CA ARG A 169 -10.14 5.83 -5.66
C ARG A 169 -9.75 4.53 -6.31
N PHE A 170 -10.46 3.47 -5.96
CA PHE A 170 -10.27 2.15 -6.52
C PHE A 170 -11.38 1.85 -7.52
N PRO A 171 -11.08 1.17 -8.63
CA PRO A 171 -12.09 0.81 -9.62
C PRO A 171 -13.07 -0.20 -9.05
N THR A 172 -14.28 -0.22 -9.60
CA THR A 172 -15.25 -1.28 -9.31
C THR A 172 -14.79 -2.59 -9.94
N LEU A 173 -14.10 -3.42 -9.14
CA LEU A 173 -13.63 -4.74 -9.54
C LEU A 173 -14.72 -5.80 -9.33
N PRO A 174 -14.76 -6.87 -10.14
CA PRO A 174 -15.68 -7.99 -9.93
C PRO A 174 -15.47 -8.67 -8.57
N SER A 175 -16.56 -8.89 -7.83
CA SER A 175 -16.59 -9.70 -6.60
C SER A 175 -16.34 -11.19 -6.88
N PRO A 176 -15.73 -11.97 -5.95
CA PRO A 176 -15.25 -11.56 -4.63
C PRO A 176 -13.79 -11.07 -4.63
N LEU A 177 -13.56 -9.97 -3.93
CA LEU A 177 -12.21 -9.51 -3.57
C LEU A 177 -11.73 -10.22 -2.30
N LYS A 178 -10.41 -10.35 -2.14
CA LYS A 178 -9.80 -11.09 -1.02
C LYS A 178 -9.30 -10.23 0.13
N LEU A 179 -9.60 -8.93 0.11
CA LEU A 179 -9.10 -7.99 1.11
C LEU A 179 -9.69 -8.33 2.49
N ARG A 180 -8.81 -8.62 3.45
CA ARG A 180 -9.17 -8.97 4.83
C ARG A 180 -8.66 -7.95 5.84
N ARG A 181 -7.58 -7.25 5.52
CA ARG A 181 -6.94 -6.28 6.41
C ARG A 181 -6.69 -4.96 5.69
N LEU A 182 -7.21 -3.89 6.23
CA LEU A 182 -7.02 -2.53 5.75
C LEU A 182 -6.38 -1.69 6.85
N ILE A 183 -5.22 -1.12 6.56
CA ILE A 183 -4.48 -0.26 7.48
C ILE A 183 -4.35 1.10 6.83
N MET A 184 -4.79 2.14 7.53
CA MET A 184 -4.74 3.51 7.05
C MET A 184 -4.06 4.38 8.10
N VAL A 185 -2.90 4.93 7.75
CA VAL A 185 -2.13 5.82 8.61
C VAL A 185 -2.00 7.23 8.02
N GLU A 186 -2.45 8.25 8.74
CA GLU A 186 -2.42 9.66 8.34
C GLU A 186 -3.05 9.92 6.96
N ASN A 187 -4.18 9.28 6.65
CA ASN A 187 -4.93 9.45 5.39
C ASN A 187 -6.15 10.38 5.56
N ASN A 188 -6.87 10.68 4.47
CA ASN A 188 -8.26 11.15 4.52
C ASN A 188 -9.22 9.96 4.67
N VAL A 189 -9.11 9.31 5.82
CA VAL A 189 -9.74 8.03 6.15
C VAL A 189 -11.22 7.99 5.84
N MET A 190 -11.99 9.04 6.17
CA MET A 190 -13.44 8.99 6.03
C MET A 190 -13.88 8.93 4.58
N ASP A 191 -13.40 9.86 3.76
CA ASP A 191 -13.81 9.94 2.36
C ASP A 191 -13.38 8.67 1.62
N MET A 192 -12.20 8.14 1.93
CA MET A 192 -11.70 6.90 1.34
C MET A 192 -12.53 5.68 1.72
N ILE A 193 -12.95 5.57 2.99
CA ILE A 193 -13.83 4.47 3.42
C ILE A 193 -15.20 4.60 2.75
N CYS A 194 -15.76 5.80 2.66
CA CYS A 194 -17.02 6.05 1.94
C CYS A 194 -16.91 5.68 0.46
N TRP A 195 -15.86 6.14 -0.25
CA TRP A 195 -15.63 5.75 -1.65
C TRP A 195 -15.49 4.23 -1.82
N MET A 196 -14.71 3.57 -0.97
CA MET A 196 -14.60 2.11 -1.01
C MET A 196 -15.95 1.41 -0.77
N ALA A 197 -16.79 1.96 0.10
CA ALA A 197 -18.10 1.41 0.44
C ALA A 197 -19.16 1.62 -0.65
N GLU A 198 -19.11 2.75 -1.35
CA GLU A 198 -20.09 3.11 -2.38
C GLU A 198 -19.69 2.63 -3.78
N GLU A 199 -18.41 2.66 -4.12
CA GLU A 199 -17.91 2.45 -5.48
C GLU A 199 -17.31 1.06 -5.69
N THR A 200 -17.07 0.28 -4.62
CA THR A 200 -16.34 -1.00 -4.70
C THR A 200 -16.93 -2.12 -3.83
N HIS A 201 -16.38 -3.32 -3.98
CA HIS A 201 -16.65 -4.48 -3.11
C HIS A 201 -15.50 -4.77 -2.13
N MET A 202 -14.56 -3.83 -1.93
CA MET A 202 -13.32 -4.08 -1.16
C MET A 202 -13.57 -4.33 0.34
N LEU A 203 -14.70 -3.85 0.86
CA LEU A 203 -15.01 -3.88 2.29
C LEU A 203 -15.81 -5.12 2.72
N GLU A 204 -16.39 -5.88 1.78
CA GLU A 204 -17.33 -6.97 2.08
C GLU A 204 -16.69 -8.12 2.89
N GLU A 205 -15.42 -8.42 2.57
CA GLU A 205 -14.64 -9.50 3.17
C GLU A 205 -13.68 -9.00 4.27
N LEU A 206 -13.74 -7.70 4.60
CA LEU A 206 -12.82 -7.07 5.53
C LEU A 206 -13.02 -7.59 6.96
N GLU A 207 -11.96 -8.12 7.54
CA GLU A 207 -11.92 -8.65 8.91
C GLU A 207 -11.28 -7.65 9.89
N GLU A 208 -10.30 -6.87 9.44
CA GLU A 208 -9.48 -5.99 10.28
C GLU A 208 -9.35 -4.60 9.66
N LEU A 209 -9.75 -3.58 10.41
CA LEU A 209 -9.61 -2.18 10.04
C LEU A 209 -8.80 -1.44 11.10
N VAL A 210 -7.65 -0.90 10.68
CA VAL A 210 -6.74 -0.15 11.55
C VAL A 210 -6.60 1.27 11.03
N LEU A 211 -7.04 2.24 11.84
CA LEU A 211 -7.04 3.65 11.50
C LEU A 211 -6.12 4.40 12.47
N THR A 212 -5.05 5.02 11.95
CA THR A 212 -4.04 5.72 12.77
C THR A 212 -3.75 7.13 12.25
N GLY A 213 -4.22 8.14 12.96
CA GLY A 213 -4.14 9.55 12.54
C GLY A 213 -4.97 9.88 11.28
N THR A 214 -5.02 11.17 10.97
CA THR A 214 -5.58 11.74 9.73
C THR A 214 -4.62 12.80 9.20
N ASN A 215 -4.61 13.04 7.89
CA ASN A 215 -3.91 14.18 7.31
C ASN A 215 -4.68 15.52 7.48
N GLY A 216 -5.88 15.49 8.06
CA GLY A 216 -6.73 16.66 8.29
C GLY A 216 -7.57 17.07 7.09
N CYS A 217 -7.68 16.21 6.07
CA CYS A 217 -8.51 16.43 4.89
C CYS A 217 -9.83 15.63 4.90
N ASP A 218 -10.19 15.00 6.02
CA ASP A 218 -11.46 14.25 6.16
C ASP A 218 -12.70 15.15 6.03
N LEU A 219 -13.76 14.63 5.38
CA LEU A 219 -15.09 15.27 5.26
C LEU A 219 -15.04 16.69 4.67
N ALA A 220 -14.01 16.98 3.86
CA ALA A 220 -13.79 18.33 3.35
C ALA A 220 -14.82 18.75 2.29
N SER A 221 -15.57 17.81 1.68
CA SER A 221 -16.56 18.15 0.64
C SER A 221 -17.51 17.04 0.15
N CYS A 222 -17.15 15.75 0.24
CA CYS A 222 -17.88 14.70 -0.49
C CYS A 222 -18.86 13.88 0.34
N PHE A 223 -18.58 13.67 1.63
CA PHE A 223 -19.40 12.85 2.51
C PHE A 223 -19.65 13.55 3.84
N ASP A 224 -20.73 13.15 4.51
CA ASP A 224 -21.00 13.53 5.89
C ASP A 224 -20.67 12.39 6.88
N TRP A 225 -20.78 12.70 8.17
CA TRP A 225 -20.52 11.76 9.25
C TRP A 225 -21.46 10.54 9.23
N GLN A 226 -22.72 10.72 8.84
CA GLN A 226 -23.68 9.63 8.83
C GLN A 226 -23.35 8.64 7.71
N GLN A 227 -22.97 9.13 6.53
CA GLN A 227 -22.51 8.28 5.43
C GLN A 227 -21.26 7.48 5.82
N TYR A 228 -20.33 8.11 6.55
CA TYR A 228 -19.18 7.40 7.10
C TYR A 228 -19.59 6.31 8.10
N LEU A 229 -20.53 6.57 9.00
CA LEU A 229 -21.05 5.54 9.91
C LEU A 229 -21.75 4.40 9.16
N ASP A 230 -22.55 4.71 8.14
CA ASP A 230 -23.28 3.73 7.35
C ASP A 230 -22.33 2.84 6.52
N SER A 231 -21.14 3.33 6.18
CA SER A 231 -20.11 2.53 5.49
C SER A 231 -19.67 1.28 6.26
N PHE A 232 -19.72 1.30 7.61
CA PHE A 232 -19.37 0.13 8.43
C PHE A 232 -20.36 -1.02 8.24
N GLN A 233 -21.60 -0.73 7.83
CA GLN A 233 -22.58 -1.76 7.50
C GLN A 233 -22.17 -2.57 6.25
N LYS A 234 -21.23 -2.04 5.44
CA LYS A 234 -20.65 -2.74 4.28
C LYS A 234 -19.48 -3.66 4.66
N MET A 235 -19.13 -3.75 5.95
CA MET A 235 -18.06 -4.58 6.47
C MET A 235 -18.61 -5.71 7.37
N PRO A 236 -19.48 -6.61 6.87
CA PRO A 236 -20.19 -7.58 7.71
C PRO A 236 -19.28 -8.57 8.44
N ARG A 237 -18.02 -8.71 8.02
CA ARG A 237 -17.02 -9.62 8.60
C ARG A 237 -16.03 -8.95 9.54
N LEU A 238 -16.19 -7.64 9.79
CA LEU A 238 -15.27 -6.89 10.62
C LEU A 238 -15.28 -7.42 12.05
N ARG A 239 -14.12 -7.93 12.50
CA ARG A 239 -13.90 -8.47 13.85
C ARG A 239 -13.00 -7.59 14.69
N MET A 240 -12.15 -6.78 14.04
CA MET A 240 -11.23 -5.88 14.72
C MET A 240 -11.32 -4.49 14.10
N LEU A 241 -11.65 -3.52 14.95
CA LEU A 241 -11.53 -2.11 14.63
C LEU A 241 -10.57 -1.46 15.62
N GLN A 242 -9.44 -0.96 15.12
CA GLN A 242 -8.46 -0.24 15.91
C GLN A 242 -8.45 1.24 15.51
N LEU A 243 -8.71 2.11 16.47
CA LEU A 243 -8.72 3.56 16.30
C LEU A 243 -7.64 4.20 17.17
N SER A 244 -6.74 4.99 16.57
CA SER A 244 -5.76 5.75 17.35
C SER A 244 -6.40 6.97 18.04
N HIS A 245 -5.88 7.38 19.20
CA HIS A 245 -6.33 8.61 19.89
C HIS A 245 -6.21 9.86 19.01
N ARG A 246 -5.24 9.90 18.08
CA ARG A 246 -5.09 11.04 17.16
C ARG A 246 -6.27 11.19 16.21
N ILE A 247 -6.92 10.11 15.83
CA ILE A 247 -8.18 10.13 15.05
C ILE A 247 -9.28 10.68 15.95
N LEU A 248 -9.39 10.15 17.17
CA LEU A 248 -10.41 10.57 18.14
C LEU A 248 -10.34 12.07 18.47
N SER A 249 -9.15 12.68 18.50
CA SER A 249 -9.01 14.11 18.80
C SER A 249 -9.55 15.06 17.72
N TYR A 250 -9.82 14.56 16.51
CA TYR A 250 -10.51 15.35 15.47
C TYR A 250 -12.03 15.23 15.55
N PHE A 251 -12.55 14.32 16.38
CA PHE A 251 -13.98 14.09 16.53
C PHE A 251 -14.48 14.63 17.86
N GLU A 252 -15.68 15.21 17.84
CA GLU A 252 -16.38 15.50 19.08
C GLU A 252 -16.78 14.16 19.73
N GLU A 253 -16.76 14.11 21.05
CA GLU A 253 -17.06 12.89 21.82
C GLU A 253 -18.46 12.31 21.48
N ALA A 254 -19.41 13.19 21.15
CA ALA A 254 -20.75 12.82 20.70
C ALA A 254 -20.76 12.01 19.38
N THR A 255 -19.81 12.28 18.50
CA THR A 255 -19.68 11.69 17.17
C THR A 255 -19.32 10.21 17.26
N LEU A 256 -18.41 9.84 18.17
CA LEU A 256 -17.96 8.46 18.38
C LEU A 256 -18.99 7.56 19.07
N ASN A 257 -19.94 8.13 19.82
CA ASN A 257 -20.97 7.36 20.52
C ASN A 257 -21.93 6.63 19.57
N GLY A 258 -22.01 7.03 18.30
CA GLY A 258 -22.78 6.32 17.26
C GLY A 258 -22.12 5.06 16.73
N LEU A 259 -20.79 4.94 16.87
CA LEU A 259 -20.01 3.85 16.27
C LEU A 259 -20.43 2.45 16.76
N PRO A 260 -20.64 2.20 18.07
CA PRO A 260 -21.06 0.87 18.54
C PRO A 260 -22.38 0.37 17.95
N VAL A 261 -23.27 1.29 17.53
CA VAL A 261 -24.59 0.95 16.97
C VAL A 261 -24.48 0.44 15.53
N VAL A 262 -23.50 0.93 14.77
CA VAL A 262 -23.33 0.60 13.35
C VAL A 262 -22.32 -0.54 13.10
N LEU A 263 -21.53 -0.91 14.12
CA LEU A 263 -20.61 -2.03 13.99
C LEU A 263 -21.37 -3.34 13.83
N PRO A 264 -20.86 -4.28 12.99
CA PRO A 264 -21.42 -5.61 12.88
C PRO A 264 -21.52 -6.25 14.26
N GLN A 265 -22.74 -6.59 14.66
CA GLN A 265 -22.96 -7.30 15.91
C GLN A 265 -22.39 -8.71 15.72
N THR A 266 -21.32 -9.04 16.45
CA THR A 266 -20.88 -10.42 16.54
C THR A 266 -21.98 -11.19 17.26
N HIS A 267 -22.80 -11.92 16.51
CA HIS A 267 -23.68 -12.92 17.09
C HIS A 267 -22.77 -13.99 17.72
N LEU A 268 -22.42 -13.78 18.98
CA LEU A 268 -21.96 -14.86 19.85
C LEU A 268 -23.11 -15.86 19.88
N GLY A 269 -23.02 -16.90 19.07
CA GLY A 269 -23.94 -18.02 19.12
C GLY A 269 -23.98 -18.55 20.56
N PRO A 270 -25.15 -18.97 21.07
CA PRO A 270 -25.25 -19.50 22.42
C PRO A 270 -24.27 -20.68 22.56
N ALA A 271 -23.41 -20.58 23.59
CA ALA A 271 -22.50 -21.63 24.01
C ALA A 271 -23.26 -22.88 24.48
#